data_AF-A0A850KID1-F1
#
_entry.id   AF-A0A850KID1-F1
#
_cell.length_a   1.000
_cell.length_b   1.000
_cell.length_c   1.000
_cell.angle_alpha   90.00
_cell.angle_beta   90.00
_cell.angle_gamma   90.00
#
_symmetry.space_group_name_H-M   'P 1'
#
loop_
_entity.id
_entity.type
_entity.pdbx_description
1 polymer ?
#
loop_
_entity_poly.entity_id
_entity_poly.type
_entity_poly.pdbx_seq_one_letter_code
_entity_poly.pdbx_strand_id
1 'polypeptide(L)'
;MKNVIIAITALLGILSHGAYVYAEDLVAYSLQTMPLFFNADVKEKAVGKVFIASKFIILQNNEKWTEIKLHGWSQEGVERIIYARPGKRIFTAVLSAKAAKHIKIHNTVHDPDTDLNWNEVSVQGWIKEKTYTPNLDILWKEAWTLFTTRCTACHQRRIPHKYTANQWTGLLKVMGPRTGLPKDKQRLILKFLQNHAKDTRQTSQ
;
A
#
# COMPACT_ATOMS: atom_id res chain seq x y z
N MET A 1 -14.99 -18.14 -24.87
CA MET A 1 -15.64 -16.85 -25.16
C MET A 1 -16.84 -16.69 -24.26
N LYS A 2 -16.80 -15.70 -23.35
CA LYS A 2 -17.93 -14.95 -22.78
C LYS A 2 -17.33 -14.03 -21.70
N ASN A 3 -17.06 -12.80 -22.11
CA ASN A 3 -16.72 -11.71 -21.19
C ASN A 3 -18.01 -11.32 -20.47
N VAL A 4 -18.03 -11.39 -19.14
CA VAL A 4 -19.09 -10.76 -18.36
C VAL A 4 -18.68 -9.30 -18.19
N ILE A 5 -19.18 -8.46 -19.08
CA ILE A 5 -19.19 -7.01 -18.91
C ILE A 5 -20.43 -6.72 -18.07
N ILE A 6 -20.25 -6.12 -16.90
CA ILE A 6 -21.36 -5.61 -16.09
C ILE A 6 -21.93 -4.42 -16.87
N ALA A 7 -23.05 -4.64 -17.57
CA ALA A 7 -23.83 -3.60 -18.20
C ALA A 7 -24.76 -2.99 -17.14
N ILE A 8 -24.51 -1.73 -16.77
CA ILE A 8 -25.49 -0.93 -16.03
C ILE A 8 -26.48 -0.40 -17.08
N THR A 9 -27.66 -1.04 -17.16
CA THR A 9 -28.77 -0.58 -18.00
C THR A 9 -29.40 0.67 -17.39
N ALA A 10 -29.04 1.84 -17.91
CA ALA A 10 -29.86 3.04 -17.81
C ALA A 10 -30.65 3.18 -19.11
N LEU A 11 -31.94 2.83 -19.09
CA LEU A 11 -32.88 3.21 -20.14
C LEU A 11 -33.40 4.61 -19.82
N LEU A 12 -33.05 5.61 -20.64
CA LEU A 12 -33.96 6.56 -21.26
C LEU A 12 -33.15 7.41 -22.25
N GLY A 13 -33.58 7.44 -23.51
CA GLY A 13 -32.87 8.12 -24.59
C GLY A 13 -32.97 9.64 -24.51
N ILE A 14 -31.90 10.31 -24.98
CA ILE A 14 -31.85 11.58 -25.74
C ILE A 14 -30.43 11.69 -26.32
N LEU A 15 -30.35 12.26 -27.52
CA LEU A 15 -29.17 12.41 -28.38
C LEU A 15 -27.99 13.16 -27.75
N SER A 16 -26.79 12.67 -28.08
CA SER A 16 -25.49 13.37 -28.19
C SER A 16 -25.14 14.37 -27.07
N HIS A 17 -24.24 13.97 -26.18
CA HIS A 17 -22.81 14.35 -26.13
C HIS A 17 -22.16 13.30 -25.22
N GLY A 18 -21.22 12.51 -25.74
CA GLY A 18 -20.51 11.52 -24.95
C GLY A 18 -19.70 12.20 -23.85
N ALA A 19 -20.33 12.45 -22.70
CA ALA A 19 -19.63 12.76 -21.48
C ALA A 19 -18.87 11.49 -21.10
N TYR A 20 -17.56 11.49 -21.38
CA TYR A 20 -16.66 10.54 -20.76
C TYR A 20 -16.70 10.81 -19.25
N VAL A 21 -17.55 10.09 -18.53
CA VAL A 21 -17.42 9.97 -17.09
C VAL A 21 -16.10 9.22 -16.89
N TYR A 22 -15.04 9.94 -16.55
CA TYR A 22 -13.83 9.30 -16.07
C TYR A 22 -14.24 8.47 -14.85
N ALA A 23 -14.19 7.14 -14.99
CA ALA A 23 -14.42 6.26 -13.84
C ALA A 23 -13.44 6.70 -12.76
N GLU A 24 -13.94 7.14 -11.60
CA GLU A 24 -13.07 7.50 -10.48
C GLU A 24 -12.19 6.29 -10.16
N ASP A 25 -10.90 6.55 -9.95
CA ASP A 25 -9.94 5.50 -9.60
C ASP A 25 -10.44 4.74 -8.37
N LEU A 26 -10.75 3.45 -8.52
CA LEU A 26 -11.19 2.62 -7.41
C LEU A 26 -10.00 2.31 -6.50
N VAL A 27 -9.87 3.10 -5.44
CA VAL A 27 -8.80 2.96 -4.45
C VAL A 27 -9.12 1.83 -3.47
N ALA A 28 -8.14 0.97 -3.22
CA ALA A 28 -8.21 -0.08 -2.22
C ALA A 28 -6.89 -0.24 -1.44
N TYR A 29 -6.98 -0.99 -0.35
CA TYR A 29 -5.90 -1.25 0.58
C TYR A 29 -5.79 -2.74 0.87
N SER A 30 -4.57 -3.26 0.83
CA SER A 30 -4.29 -4.67 1.13
C SER A 30 -4.66 -5.03 2.58
N LEU A 31 -5.45 -6.08 2.78
CA LEU A 31 -5.85 -6.57 4.11
C LEU A 31 -4.73 -7.34 4.83
N GLN A 32 -3.75 -7.83 4.06
CA GLN A 32 -2.61 -8.60 4.55
C GLN A 32 -1.42 -8.43 3.62
N THR A 33 -0.23 -8.89 4.05
CA THR A 33 0.89 -9.04 3.11
C THR A 33 0.58 -10.14 2.09
N MET A 34 0.61 -9.80 0.80
CA MET A 34 0.19 -10.69 -0.30
C MET A 34 1.20 -10.72 -1.44
N PRO A 35 1.31 -11.84 -2.17
CA PRO A 35 2.15 -11.92 -3.36
C PRO A 35 1.61 -11.05 -4.50
N LEU A 36 2.53 -10.51 -5.31
CA LEU A 36 2.25 -9.80 -6.57
C LEU A 36 2.70 -10.69 -7.73
N PHE A 37 1.89 -10.78 -8.79
CA PHE A 37 2.17 -11.57 -10.00
C PHE A 37 2.15 -10.68 -11.25
N PHE A 38 2.77 -11.14 -12.35
CA PHE A 38 2.66 -10.42 -13.64
C PHE A 38 1.34 -10.66 -14.35
N ASN A 39 0.70 -11.79 -14.08
CA ASN A 39 -0.55 -12.19 -14.71
C ASN A 39 -1.42 -12.98 -13.73
N ALA A 40 -2.65 -13.25 -14.15
CA ALA A 40 -3.64 -14.02 -13.44
C ALA A 40 -3.40 -15.55 -13.52
N ASP A 41 -2.17 -16.04 -13.28
CA ASP A 41 -1.83 -17.47 -13.28
C ASP A 41 -1.30 -17.96 -11.92
N VAL A 42 -1.90 -19.04 -11.42
CA VAL A 42 -1.52 -19.69 -10.15
C VAL A 42 -0.19 -20.43 -10.25
N LYS A 43 0.29 -20.72 -11.47
CA LYS A 43 1.52 -21.49 -11.73
C LYS A 43 2.78 -20.61 -11.74
N GLU A 44 2.63 -19.31 -11.97
CA GLU A 44 3.79 -18.41 -11.98
C GLU A 44 4.25 -18.06 -10.56
N LYS A 45 5.57 -17.96 -10.40
CA LYS A 45 6.15 -17.51 -9.12
C LYS A 45 5.81 -16.05 -8.89
N ALA A 46 5.48 -15.71 -7.65
CA ALA A 46 5.28 -14.33 -7.24
C ALA A 46 6.52 -13.49 -7.59
N VAL A 47 6.28 -12.33 -8.17
CA VAL A 47 7.31 -11.39 -8.64
C VAL A 47 7.49 -10.20 -7.71
N GLY A 48 6.76 -10.20 -6.60
CA GLY A 48 6.89 -9.26 -5.52
C GLY A 48 5.96 -9.60 -4.36
N LYS A 49 5.93 -8.72 -3.37
CA LYS A 49 4.99 -8.75 -2.26
C LYS A 49 4.46 -7.35 -2.02
N VAL A 50 3.14 -7.22 -1.86
CA VAL A 50 2.46 -6.01 -1.39
C VAL A 50 2.25 -6.16 0.10
N PHE A 51 2.64 -5.17 0.89
CA PHE A 51 2.51 -5.24 2.35
C PHE A 51 1.12 -4.80 2.82
N ILE A 52 0.65 -5.33 3.95
CA ILE A 52 -0.60 -4.90 4.61
C ILE A 52 -0.76 -3.37 4.70
N ALA A 53 -2.00 -2.88 4.59
CA ALA A 53 -2.36 -1.46 4.56
C ALA A 53 -1.61 -0.65 3.48
N SER A 54 -1.35 -1.23 2.32
CA SER A 54 -0.79 -0.53 1.16
C SER A 54 -1.90 -0.11 0.20
N LYS A 55 -1.89 1.17 -0.19
CA LYS A 55 -2.81 1.76 -1.17
C LYS A 55 -2.46 1.29 -2.58
N PHE A 56 -3.48 0.98 -3.37
CA PHE A 56 -3.38 0.76 -4.81
C PHE A 56 -4.69 1.14 -5.51
N ILE A 57 -4.65 1.24 -6.83
CA ILE A 57 -5.81 1.45 -7.69
C ILE A 57 -6.17 0.10 -8.32
N ILE A 58 -7.44 -0.25 -8.35
CA ILE A 58 -7.96 -1.43 -9.07
C ILE A 58 -8.17 -1.03 -10.53
N LEU A 59 -7.55 -1.79 -11.45
CA LEU A 59 -7.69 -1.56 -12.90
C LEU A 59 -8.80 -2.42 -13.50
N GLN A 60 -8.84 -3.69 -13.11
CA GLN A 60 -9.87 -4.66 -13.49
C GLN A 60 -9.84 -5.84 -12.54
N ASN A 61 -10.93 -6.61 -12.49
CA ASN A 61 -10.98 -7.81 -11.68
C ASN A 61 -11.92 -8.88 -12.24
N ASN A 62 -11.74 -10.10 -11.76
CA ASN A 62 -12.64 -11.22 -11.93
C ASN A 62 -12.77 -11.97 -10.60
N GLU A 63 -13.46 -13.11 -10.58
CA GLU A 63 -13.72 -13.88 -9.36
C GLU A 63 -12.47 -14.33 -8.60
N LYS A 64 -11.31 -14.45 -9.27
CA LYS A 64 -10.08 -15.00 -8.71
C LYS A 64 -8.97 -13.97 -8.57
N TRP A 65 -8.93 -12.99 -9.46
CA TRP A 65 -7.78 -12.12 -9.65
C TRP A 65 -8.19 -10.67 -9.85
N THR A 66 -7.36 -9.78 -9.32
CA THR A 66 -7.52 -8.33 -9.41
C THR A 66 -6.22 -7.78 -9.99
N GLU A 67 -6.32 -7.07 -11.11
CA GLU A 67 -5.20 -6.28 -11.61
C GLU A 67 -5.18 -4.94 -10.90
N ILE A 68 -4.01 -4.58 -10.37
CA ILE A 68 -3.82 -3.39 -9.57
C ILE A 68 -2.68 -2.55 -10.13
N LYS A 69 -2.76 -1.25 -9.89
CA LYS A 69 -1.66 -0.30 -10.06
C LYS A 69 -1.19 0.18 -8.70
N LEU A 70 0.05 -0.15 -8.37
CA LEU A 70 0.73 0.40 -7.21
C LEU A 70 1.35 1.74 -7.60
N HIS A 71 1.20 2.72 -6.72
CA HIS A 71 1.86 4.02 -6.81
C HIS A 71 2.69 4.24 -5.54
N GLY A 72 3.83 4.92 -5.71
CA GLY A 72 4.70 5.25 -4.59
C GLY A 72 6.02 5.82 -5.06
N TRP A 73 7.05 5.62 -4.25
CA TRP A 73 8.38 6.21 -4.44
C TRP A 73 9.44 5.11 -4.38
N SER A 74 10.49 5.23 -5.18
CA SER A 74 11.71 4.41 -5.06
C SER A 74 12.91 5.32 -4.97
N GLN A 75 13.90 4.96 -4.17
CA GLN A 75 15.20 5.63 -4.22
C GLN A 75 15.89 5.26 -5.53
N GLU A 76 16.53 6.23 -6.18
CA GLU A 76 17.38 5.99 -7.35
C GLU A 76 18.43 4.91 -7.05
N GLY A 77 18.52 3.89 -7.92
CA GLY A 77 19.39 2.72 -7.76
C GLY A 77 18.81 1.62 -6.87
N VAL A 78 17.62 1.79 -6.30
CA VAL A 78 16.95 0.82 -5.40
C VAL A 78 15.47 0.61 -5.78
N GLU A 79 15.18 0.49 -7.07
CA GLU A 79 13.82 0.39 -7.65
C GLU A 79 13.06 -0.88 -7.24
N ARG A 80 13.71 -1.81 -6.54
CA ARG A 80 13.08 -3.02 -6.02
C ARG A 80 12.19 -2.76 -4.80
N ILE A 81 12.17 -1.55 -4.24
CA ILE A 81 11.37 -1.22 -3.05
C ILE A 81 10.49 -0.01 -3.36
N ILE A 82 9.19 -0.19 -3.22
CA ILE A 82 8.22 0.90 -3.34
C ILE A 82 7.84 1.36 -1.94
N TYR A 83 8.06 2.63 -1.68
CA TYR A 83 7.71 3.36 -0.47
C TYR A 83 6.42 4.16 -0.69
N ALA A 84 5.63 4.38 0.36
CA ALA A 84 4.42 5.20 0.27
C ALA A 84 4.73 6.71 0.16
N ARG A 85 5.91 7.15 0.64
CA ARG A 85 6.36 8.54 0.64
C ARG A 85 7.89 8.58 0.43
N PRO A 86 8.45 9.60 -0.22
CA PRO A 86 9.90 9.73 -0.37
C PRO A 86 10.55 9.94 1.01
N GLY A 87 11.71 9.33 1.24
CA GLY A 87 12.46 9.45 2.49
C GLY A 87 11.85 8.74 3.71
N LYS A 88 10.61 8.21 3.61
CA LYS A 88 9.94 7.53 4.73
C LYS A 88 9.92 6.02 4.49
N ARG A 89 10.42 5.25 5.45
CA ARG A 89 10.50 3.77 5.43
C ARG A 89 9.15 3.09 5.62
N ILE A 90 8.13 3.57 4.90
CA ILE A 90 6.75 3.07 4.88
C ILE A 90 6.61 2.22 3.62
N PHE A 91 6.83 0.91 3.74
CA PHE A 91 6.84 0.04 2.56
C PHE A 91 5.44 -0.19 2.00
N THR A 92 5.29 -0.01 0.70
CA THR A 92 4.13 -0.40 -0.10
C THR A 92 4.34 -1.79 -0.69
N ALA A 93 5.48 -2.00 -1.35
CA ALA A 93 5.80 -3.29 -1.96
C ALA A 93 7.32 -3.53 -2.05
N VAL A 94 7.69 -4.80 -2.20
CA VAL A 94 9.03 -5.23 -2.63
C VAL A 94 8.91 -6.06 -3.89
N LEU A 95 9.81 -5.83 -4.84
CA LEU A 95 9.80 -6.43 -6.16
C LEU A 95 11.01 -7.34 -6.39
N SER A 96 10.80 -8.35 -7.22
CA SER A 96 11.88 -9.08 -7.88
C SER A 96 12.62 -8.18 -8.86
N ALA A 97 13.85 -8.57 -9.23
CA ALA A 97 14.59 -7.86 -10.26
C ALA A 97 13.85 -7.84 -11.61
N LYS A 98 13.08 -8.90 -11.93
CA LYS A 98 12.26 -8.95 -13.14
C LYS A 98 11.14 -7.89 -13.08
N ALA A 99 10.39 -7.81 -11.98
CA ALA A 99 9.31 -6.83 -11.81
C ALA A 99 9.80 -5.38 -11.77
N ALA A 100 10.96 -5.12 -11.18
CA ALA A 100 11.53 -3.77 -11.15
C ALA A 100 11.80 -3.18 -12.55
N LYS A 101 12.07 -4.02 -13.57
CA LYS A 101 12.24 -3.57 -14.97
C LYS A 101 10.95 -3.04 -15.61
N HIS A 102 9.78 -3.29 -15.01
CA HIS A 102 8.48 -2.83 -15.51
C HIS A 102 7.95 -1.62 -14.73
N ILE A 103 8.75 -1.02 -13.86
CA ILE A 103 8.41 0.23 -13.21
C ILE A 103 8.34 1.34 -14.27
N LYS A 104 7.30 2.15 -14.17
CA LYS A 104 7.21 3.45 -14.85
C LYS A 104 7.61 4.53 -13.85
N ILE A 105 8.61 5.33 -14.21
CA ILE A 105 9.00 6.54 -13.49
C ILE A 105 8.17 7.71 -14.05
N HIS A 106 7.55 8.48 -13.17
CA HIS A 106 6.72 9.63 -13.53
C HIS A 106 7.43 10.96 -13.27
N ASN A 107 8.21 11.02 -12.19
CA ASN A 107 8.93 12.21 -11.76
C ASN A 107 10.12 11.81 -10.88
N THR A 108 11.10 12.72 -10.73
CA THR A 108 12.24 12.57 -9.83
C THR A 108 12.36 13.82 -8.96
N VAL A 109 12.50 13.62 -7.64
CA VAL A 109 12.67 14.70 -6.66
C VAL A 109 13.97 14.48 -5.90
N HIS A 110 14.78 15.53 -5.82
CA HIS A 110 15.99 15.55 -5.00
C HIS A 110 15.65 15.97 -3.56
N ASP A 111 16.12 15.19 -2.58
CA ASP A 111 16.03 15.51 -1.15
C ASP A 111 17.35 16.14 -0.67
N PRO A 112 17.40 17.47 -0.45
CA PRO A 112 18.64 18.15 -0.08
C PRO A 112 19.15 17.79 1.31
N ASP A 113 18.29 17.27 2.20
CA ASP A 113 18.70 16.86 3.55
C ASP A 113 19.48 15.55 3.53
N THR A 114 19.25 14.71 2.52
CA THR A 114 19.86 13.38 2.39
C THR A 114 20.74 13.20 1.16
N ASP A 115 20.73 14.16 0.25
CA ASP A 115 21.41 14.10 -1.06
C ASP A 115 20.95 12.87 -1.88
N LEU A 116 19.68 12.48 -1.72
CA LEU A 116 19.09 11.32 -2.40
C LEU A 116 18.03 11.74 -3.42
N ASN A 117 18.05 11.08 -4.57
CA ASN A 117 17.00 11.19 -5.57
C ASN A 117 15.90 10.15 -5.32
N TRP A 118 14.65 10.61 -5.36
CA TRP A 118 13.46 9.81 -5.19
C TRP A 118 12.62 9.85 -6.47
N ASN A 119 12.42 8.68 -7.07
CA ASN A 119 11.60 8.50 -8.25
C ASN A 119 10.16 8.21 -7.82
N GLU A 120 9.21 9.02 -8.28
CA GLU A 120 7.79 8.69 -8.23
C GLU A 120 7.51 7.60 -9.26
N VAL A 121 6.99 6.47 -8.82
CA VAL A 121 6.90 5.26 -9.61
C VAL A 121 5.50 4.65 -9.59
N SER A 122 5.17 3.94 -10.67
CA SER A 122 4.08 2.97 -10.64
C SER A 122 4.48 1.64 -11.25
N VAL A 123 3.88 0.56 -10.74
CA VAL A 123 3.99 -0.77 -11.31
C VAL A 123 2.61 -1.43 -11.29
N GLN A 124 2.30 -2.17 -12.33
CA GLN A 124 1.08 -2.97 -12.42
C GLN A 124 1.37 -4.43 -12.11
N GLY A 125 0.36 -5.12 -11.60
CA GLY A 125 0.42 -6.55 -11.40
C GLY A 125 -0.88 -7.09 -10.85
N TRP A 126 -0.89 -8.40 -10.64
CA TRP A 126 -2.07 -9.15 -10.25
C TRP A 126 -1.96 -9.63 -8.81
N ILE A 127 -3.07 -9.54 -8.08
CA ILE A 127 -3.24 -10.08 -6.73
C ILE A 127 -4.47 -10.97 -6.70
N LYS A 128 -4.59 -11.83 -5.69
CA LYS A 128 -5.81 -12.63 -5.49
C LYS A 128 -6.96 -11.72 -5.07
N GLU A 129 -8.13 -11.97 -5.62
CA GLU A 129 -9.38 -11.30 -5.24
C GLU A 129 -9.68 -11.51 -3.74
N LYS A 130 -10.47 -10.61 -3.13
CA LYS A 130 -10.82 -10.63 -1.69
C LYS A 130 -9.64 -10.47 -0.70
N THR A 131 -8.48 -10.01 -1.15
CA THR A 131 -7.32 -9.73 -0.28
C THR A 131 -7.17 -8.25 0.08
N TYR A 132 -8.21 -7.46 -0.15
CA TYR A 132 -8.20 -6.01 0.01
C TYR A 132 -9.55 -5.45 0.50
N THR A 133 -9.53 -4.18 0.88
CA THR A 133 -10.69 -3.42 1.35
C THR A 133 -10.63 -2.00 0.78
N PRO A 134 -11.76 -1.37 0.43
CA PRO A 134 -11.79 0.07 0.12
C PRO A 134 -11.67 0.93 1.39
N ASN A 135 -11.86 0.35 2.58
CA ASN A 135 -11.91 1.09 3.84
C ASN A 135 -10.59 0.92 4.61
N LEU A 136 -9.76 1.96 4.67
CA LEU A 136 -8.51 1.95 5.44
C LEU A 136 -8.75 2.05 6.96
N ASP A 137 -9.85 2.66 7.39
CA ASP A 137 -10.12 2.92 8.81
C ASP A 137 -10.33 1.63 9.61
N ILE A 138 -10.83 0.55 8.99
CA ILE A 138 -10.91 -0.75 9.67
C ILE A 138 -9.52 -1.27 10.05
N LEU A 139 -8.52 -1.05 9.19
CA LEU A 139 -7.13 -1.45 9.44
C LEU A 139 -6.51 -0.57 10.52
N TRP A 140 -6.81 0.74 10.52
CA TRP A 140 -6.35 1.65 11.57
C TRP A 140 -6.99 1.40 12.93
N LYS A 141 -8.28 1.08 12.97
CA LYS A 141 -8.98 0.69 14.20
C LYS A 141 -8.39 -0.59 14.79
N GLU A 142 -8.09 -1.57 13.94
CA GLU A 142 -7.41 -2.80 14.38
C GLU A 142 -6.00 -2.48 14.89
N ALA A 143 -5.21 -1.73 14.13
CA ALA A 143 -3.85 -1.35 14.50
C ALA A 143 -3.81 -0.63 15.84
N TRP A 144 -4.74 0.32 16.04
CA TRP A 144 -4.87 1.07 17.29
C TRP A 144 -5.21 0.15 18.46
N THR A 145 -6.20 -0.73 18.30
CA THR A 145 -6.59 -1.71 19.32
C THR A 145 -5.41 -2.60 19.70
N LEU A 146 -4.68 -3.15 18.73
CA LEU A 146 -3.50 -3.97 19.01
C LEU A 146 -2.40 -3.16 19.70
N PHE A 147 -2.16 -1.92 19.25
CA PHE A 147 -1.16 -1.04 19.81
C PHE A 147 -1.48 -0.63 21.27
N THR A 148 -2.73 -0.32 21.59
CA THR A 148 -3.14 0.07 22.95
C THR A 148 -3.22 -1.08 23.92
N THR A 149 -3.50 -2.30 23.45
CA THR A 149 -3.65 -3.49 24.31
C THR A 149 -2.35 -4.27 24.47
N ARG A 150 -1.52 -4.36 23.42
CA ARG A 150 -0.30 -5.19 23.44
C ARG A 150 0.96 -4.40 23.79
N CYS A 151 1.01 -3.09 23.56
CA CYS A 151 2.19 -2.27 23.84
C CYS A 151 2.12 -1.50 25.18
N THR A 152 1.09 -1.75 25.99
CA THR A 152 0.93 -1.23 27.37
C THR A 152 1.21 -2.30 28.43
N ALA A 153 1.37 -3.57 28.03
CA ALA A 153 1.50 -4.69 28.95
C ALA A 153 2.81 -4.71 29.75
N CYS A 154 3.86 -4.02 29.30
CA CYS A 154 5.18 -4.04 29.95
C CYS A 154 5.65 -2.67 30.45
N HIS A 155 5.16 -1.57 29.86
CA HIS A 155 5.54 -0.20 30.20
C HIS A 155 4.50 0.77 29.65
N GLN A 156 4.60 2.06 29.98
CA GLN A 156 3.76 3.08 29.38
C GLN A 156 3.96 3.15 27.86
N ARG A 157 2.84 3.17 27.13
CA ARG A 157 2.86 3.21 25.67
C ARG A 157 3.43 4.52 25.14
N ARG A 158 4.26 4.43 24.11
CA ARG A 158 4.79 5.58 23.37
C ARG A 158 3.68 6.31 22.60
N ILE A 159 3.78 7.63 22.49
CA ILE A 159 2.80 8.47 21.77
C ILE A 159 3.16 8.53 20.27
N PRO A 160 2.27 8.13 19.33
CA PRO A 160 2.54 8.09 17.89
C PRO A 160 3.25 9.33 17.32
N HIS A 161 2.72 10.51 17.63
CA HIS A 161 3.17 11.79 17.09
C HIS A 161 4.39 12.40 17.80
N LYS A 162 5.07 11.67 18.70
CA LYS A 162 6.33 12.11 19.32
C LYS A 162 7.58 11.58 18.59
N TYR A 163 7.41 10.69 17.62
CA TYR A 163 8.50 10.05 16.87
C TYR A 163 8.29 10.21 15.36
N THR A 164 9.36 10.15 14.58
CA THR A 164 9.28 10.11 13.12
C THR A 164 8.85 8.74 12.60
N ALA A 165 8.36 8.67 11.37
CA ALA A 165 8.04 7.40 10.71
C ALA A 165 9.26 6.47 10.64
N ASN A 166 10.46 7.01 10.46
CA ASN A 166 11.69 6.22 10.41
C ASN A 166 12.13 5.74 11.79
N GLN A 167 11.92 6.54 12.86
CA GLN A 167 12.19 6.12 14.24
C GLN A 167 11.30 4.93 14.66
N TRP A 168 10.03 4.91 14.22
CA TRP A 168 9.12 3.81 14.52
C TRP A 168 9.60 2.44 14.02
N THR A 169 10.35 2.39 12.91
CA THR A 169 10.95 1.14 12.42
C THR A 169 11.88 0.52 13.48
N GLY A 170 12.77 1.32 14.08
CA GLY A 170 13.68 0.86 15.12
C GLY A 170 12.96 0.49 16.41
N LEU A 171 12.05 1.35 16.86
CA LEU A 171 11.27 1.14 18.08
C LEU A 171 10.46 -0.16 18.03
N LEU A 172 9.75 -0.40 16.92
CA LEU A 172 8.92 -1.60 16.79
C LEU A 172 9.74 -2.85 16.49
N LYS A 173 10.92 -2.75 15.86
CA LYS A 173 11.84 -3.90 15.69
C LYS A 173 12.22 -4.51 17.05
N VAL A 174 12.38 -3.68 18.07
CA VAL A 174 12.74 -4.11 19.43
C VAL A 174 11.52 -4.59 20.22
N MET A 175 10.40 -3.86 20.18
CA MET A 175 9.22 -4.19 21.01
C MET A 175 8.28 -5.20 20.36
N GLY A 176 8.06 -5.13 19.05
CA GLY A 176 7.08 -5.95 18.32
C GLY A 176 7.23 -7.45 18.53
N PRO A 177 8.44 -8.05 18.45
CA PRO A 177 8.62 -9.47 18.72
C PRO A 177 8.21 -9.90 20.13
N ARG A 178 8.29 -9.01 21.13
CA ARG A 178 7.95 -9.31 22.54
C ARG A 178 6.45 -9.40 22.78
N THR A 179 5.61 -8.94 21.86
CA THR A 179 4.16 -8.97 22.03
C THR A 179 3.52 -10.32 21.67
N GLY A 180 4.30 -11.27 21.12
CA GLY A 180 3.79 -12.53 20.59
C GLY A 180 2.88 -12.39 19.36
N LEU A 181 2.75 -11.18 18.79
CA LEU A 181 1.88 -10.95 17.65
C LEU A 181 2.47 -11.57 16.37
N PRO A 182 1.64 -12.09 15.45
CA PRO A 182 2.10 -12.46 14.11
C PRO A 182 2.79 -11.28 13.40
N LYS A 183 3.76 -11.59 12.53
CA LYS A 183 4.55 -10.55 11.83
C LYS A 183 3.69 -9.55 11.04
N ASP A 184 2.57 -9.98 10.48
CA ASP A 184 1.70 -9.07 9.73
C ASP A 184 0.93 -8.11 10.64
N LYS A 185 0.57 -8.53 11.86
CA LYS A 185 -0.03 -7.64 12.87
C LYS A 185 1.01 -6.67 13.44
N GLN A 186 2.26 -7.10 13.64
CA GLN A 186 3.36 -6.19 13.95
C GLN A 186 3.54 -5.14 12.83
N ARG A 187 3.47 -5.57 11.56
CA ARG A 187 3.57 -4.65 10.42
C ARG A 187 2.38 -3.70 10.31
N LEU A 188 1.18 -4.14 10.63
CA LEU A 188 -0.01 -3.28 10.70
C LEU A 188 0.16 -2.17 11.74
N ILE A 189 0.62 -2.52 12.95
CA ILE A 189 0.98 -1.54 13.98
C ILE A 189 2.04 -0.57 13.45
N LEU A 190 3.10 -1.08 12.81
CA LEU A 190 4.15 -0.23 12.23
C LEU A 190 3.58 0.76 11.22
N LYS A 191 2.81 0.27 10.25
CA LYS A 191 2.15 1.09 9.22
C LYS A 191 1.28 2.18 9.84
N PHE A 192 0.50 1.84 10.86
CA PHE A 192 -0.31 2.81 11.59
C PHE A 192 0.57 3.89 12.24
N LEU A 193 1.55 3.49 13.04
CA LEU A 193 2.44 4.41 13.76
C LEU A 193 3.22 5.31 12.80
N GLN A 194 3.67 4.76 11.68
CA GLN A 194 4.38 5.49 10.65
C GLN A 194 3.51 6.46 9.87
N ASN A 195 2.20 6.22 9.74
CA ASN A 195 1.29 7.17 9.08
C ASN A 195 0.78 8.24 10.06
N HIS A 196 0.83 7.97 11.37
CA HIS A 196 0.46 8.90 12.46
C HIS A 196 1.68 9.49 13.18
N ALA A 197 2.86 9.41 12.57
CA ALA A 197 4.10 9.94 13.09
C ALA A 197 4.13 11.48 12.97
N LYS A 198 5.08 12.11 13.67
CA LYS A 198 5.16 13.58 13.70
C LYS A 198 5.38 14.22 12.33
N ASP A 199 6.08 13.51 11.44
CA ASP A 199 6.52 13.94 10.10
C ASP A 199 5.67 13.32 8.98
N THR A 200 4.54 12.70 9.32
CA THR A 200 3.63 12.10 8.34
C THR A 200 2.16 12.30 8.62
N ARG A 201 1.78 12.61 9.87
CA ARG A 201 0.43 13.03 10.20
C ARG A 201 0.08 14.22 9.30
N GLN A 202 -1.07 14.18 8.65
CA GLN A 202 -1.61 15.38 8.06
C GLN A 202 -1.91 16.31 9.24
N THR A 203 -1.17 17.40 9.35
CA THR A 203 -1.64 18.52 10.17
C THR A 203 -2.87 19.04 9.48
N SER A 204 -4.05 18.89 10.10
CA SER A 204 -5.16 19.77 9.78
C SER A 204 -4.63 21.21 9.86
N GLN A 205 -4.54 21.87 8.71
CA GLN A 205 -4.68 23.32 8.66
C GLN A 205 -6.15 23.64 8.93
#